data_AF-A0A1X0P8Z9-F1
#
_entry.id   AF-A0A1X0P8Z9-F1
#
_cell.length_a   1.000
_cell.length_b   1.000
_cell.length_c   1.000
_cell.angle_alpha   90.00
_cell.angle_beta   90.00
_cell.angle_gamma   90.00
#
_symmetry.space_group_name_H-M   'P 1'
#
loop_
_entity.id
_entity.type
_entity.pdbx_description
1 polymer ?
#
loop_
_entity_poly.entity_id
_entity_poly.type
_entity_poly.pdbx_seq_one_letter_code
_entity_poly.pdbx_strand_id
1 'polypeptide(L)'
;MPKALRGPIETVIKKQPKCSSTSHPVTVFSPQRPLFSSSGKVLVTKTLITLWNRLLGSYQAESTKEIFPFLYAEQDSQSIDDNTGIDVADNEKWQIGFGSNASVGEMIFHLYYTLSDVDTAAWVIAFCIIDKLQLQHSVNNHLRLSSNSSSCNETSFRFHLGNKWRNLFVAFCLALKWHTDYNITLNYMIDLLPHSSQDRQQLRKLSALTERRMCYSLGYNVFVSPENLLQLLEQFLACEERICLMEDITNDSSLGRFFL
;
A
#
# COMPACT_ATOMS: atom_id res chain seq x y z
N MET A 1 35.00 45.98 -17.12
CA MET A 1 34.04 44.89 -17.44
C MET A 1 34.17 44.61 -18.94
N PRO A 2 34.74 43.46 -19.35
CA PRO A 2 35.22 43.28 -20.72
C PRO A 2 34.22 42.56 -21.65
N LYS A 3 34.45 42.81 -22.95
CA LYS A 3 33.78 42.28 -24.14
C LYS A 3 34.32 40.91 -24.56
N ALA A 4 33.44 40.14 -25.21
CA ALA A 4 33.64 39.22 -26.35
C ALA A 4 34.51 37.96 -26.17
N LEU A 5 33.99 36.80 -26.63
CA LEU A 5 34.40 36.17 -27.90
C LEU A 5 33.69 34.83 -28.15
N ARG A 6 33.06 34.73 -29.33
CA ARG A 6 32.68 33.49 -30.02
C ARG A 6 33.95 32.68 -30.36
N GLY A 7 33.83 31.36 -30.32
CA GLY A 7 34.79 30.38 -30.88
C GLY A 7 34.09 29.03 -31.13
N PRO A 8 34.61 28.18 -32.04
CA PRO A 8 33.79 27.53 -33.07
C PRO A 8 33.39 26.06 -32.79
N ILE A 9 32.31 25.63 -33.46
CA ILE A 9 31.91 24.24 -33.64
C ILE A 9 32.83 23.63 -34.70
N GLU A 10 33.80 22.82 -34.27
CA GLU A 10 34.59 22.01 -35.19
C GLU A 10 33.84 20.72 -35.54
N THR A 11 33.50 20.64 -36.82
CA THR A 11 33.02 19.46 -37.53
C THR A 11 34.21 18.60 -37.93
N VAL A 12 34.31 17.40 -37.37
CA VAL A 12 35.20 16.36 -37.92
C VAL A 12 34.36 15.27 -38.55
N ILE A 13 34.12 15.46 -39.86
CA ILE A 13 33.67 14.42 -40.77
C ILE A 13 34.91 13.58 -41.11
N LYS A 14 34.95 12.31 -40.69
CA LYS A 14 35.82 11.29 -41.29
C LYS A 14 35.01 10.07 -41.72
N LYS A 15 34.74 10.06 -43.03
CA LYS A 15 34.64 8.94 -43.99
C LYS A 15 34.28 7.55 -43.45
N GLN A 16 33.09 7.10 -43.88
CA GLN A 16 32.71 5.69 -44.03
C GLN A 16 33.72 4.89 -44.87
N PRO A 17 33.72 3.56 -44.71
CA PRO A 17 33.56 2.66 -45.84
C PRO A 17 32.19 2.00 -45.79
N LYS A 18 31.45 2.14 -46.90
CA LYS A 18 30.29 1.30 -47.23
C LYS A 18 30.79 -0.13 -47.47
N CYS A 19 30.14 -1.10 -46.85
CA CYS A 19 29.87 -2.36 -47.53
C CYS A 19 28.60 -3.04 -46.99
N SER A 20 27.71 -3.34 -47.93
CA SER A 20 26.69 -4.39 -47.97
C SER A 20 25.60 -4.47 -46.87
N SER A 21 24.40 -4.15 -47.33
CA SER A 21 23.08 -4.59 -46.87
C SER A 21 22.98 -6.09 -46.56
N THR A 22 22.34 -6.48 -45.44
CA THR A 22 21.09 -7.28 -45.43
C THR A 22 20.49 -7.39 -44.02
N SER A 23 19.15 -7.47 -43.99
CA SER A 23 18.24 -7.87 -42.88
C SER A 23 18.17 -7.00 -41.62
N HIS A 24 17.07 -6.26 -41.51
CA HIS A 24 16.52 -5.77 -40.23
C HIS A 24 16.20 -6.94 -39.29
N PRO A 25 16.47 -6.76 -37.99
CA PRO A 25 15.39 -6.94 -37.04
C PRO A 25 15.15 -5.64 -36.28
N VAL A 26 13.86 -5.38 -36.04
CA VAL A 26 13.36 -4.31 -35.19
C VAL A 26 14.05 -4.42 -33.83
N THR A 27 14.95 -3.49 -33.53
CA THR A 27 15.43 -3.25 -32.17
C THR A 27 14.25 -2.69 -31.38
N VAL A 28 13.52 -3.58 -30.72
CA VAL A 28 12.69 -3.23 -29.57
C VAL A 28 13.63 -2.57 -28.58
N PHE A 29 13.39 -1.30 -28.29
CA PHE A 29 13.95 -0.64 -27.11
C PHE A 29 13.55 -1.48 -25.89
N SER A 30 14.42 -2.36 -25.43
CA SER A 30 14.32 -2.93 -24.10
C SER A 30 14.69 -1.80 -23.13
N PRO A 31 13.79 -1.38 -22.23
CA PRO A 31 14.23 -0.58 -21.09
C PRO A 31 15.25 -1.44 -20.36
N GLN A 32 16.44 -0.89 -20.11
CA GLN A 32 17.41 -1.51 -19.23
C GLN A 32 16.72 -1.70 -17.88
N ARG A 33 16.39 -2.95 -17.53
CA ARG A 33 15.98 -3.32 -16.18
C ARG A 33 17.09 -2.89 -15.23
N PRO A 34 16.82 -2.09 -14.18
CA PRO A 34 17.75 -2.01 -13.08
C PRO A 34 17.95 -3.41 -12.53
N LEU A 35 19.20 -3.87 -12.46
CA LEU A 35 19.57 -5.10 -11.78
C LEU A 35 19.45 -4.88 -10.27
N PHE A 36 18.23 -4.86 -9.73
CA PHE A 36 18.07 -5.08 -8.30
C PHE A 36 18.35 -6.54 -8.01
N SER A 37 19.43 -6.79 -7.27
CA SER A 37 19.69 -8.12 -6.70
C SER A 37 18.48 -8.55 -5.86
N SER A 38 18.15 -9.84 -5.86
CA SER A 38 17.10 -10.41 -5.00
C SER A 38 17.22 -9.97 -3.54
N SER A 39 18.42 -9.63 -3.09
CA SER A 39 18.72 -9.07 -1.77
C SER A 39 18.03 -7.72 -1.49
N GLY A 40 17.89 -6.84 -2.49
CA GLY A 40 17.26 -5.52 -2.32
C GLY A 40 15.77 -5.63 -2.06
N LYS A 41 15.06 -6.41 -2.90
CA LYS A 41 13.62 -6.67 -2.72
C LYS A 41 13.32 -7.35 -1.38
N VAL A 42 14.17 -8.28 -0.94
CA VAL A 42 14.03 -8.90 0.39
C VAL A 42 14.13 -7.86 1.51
N LEU A 43 15.07 -6.92 1.41
CA LEU A 43 15.23 -5.87 2.42
C LEU A 43 14.01 -4.94 2.45
N VAL A 44 13.54 -4.48 1.28
CA VAL A 44 12.36 -3.61 1.16
C VAL A 44 11.13 -4.27 1.77
N THR A 45 10.84 -5.53 1.40
CA THR A 45 9.70 -6.25 1.98
C THR A 45 9.83 -6.40 3.49
N LYS A 46 11.02 -6.72 4.02
CA LYS A 46 11.23 -6.78 5.48
C LYS A 46 10.94 -5.43 6.13
N THR A 47 11.36 -4.33 5.52
CA THR A 47 11.11 -2.98 6.04
C THR A 47 9.61 -2.63 6.00
N LEU A 48 8.88 -3.02 4.94
CA LEU A 48 7.42 -2.88 4.87
C LEU A 48 6.70 -3.68 5.97
N ILE A 49 7.17 -4.90 6.25
CA ILE A 49 6.64 -5.73 7.35
C ILE A 49 6.93 -5.08 8.71
N THR A 50 8.13 -4.53 8.90
CA THR A 50 8.48 -3.78 10.12
C THR A 50 7.58 -2.57 10.31
N LEU A 51 7.34 -1.79 9.24
CA LEU A 51 6.43 -0.64 9.26
C LEU A 51 5.03 -1.08 9.69
N TRP A 52 4.48 -2.10 9.05
CA TRP A 52 3.18 -2.66 9.40
C TRP A 52 3.08 -3.06 10.88
N ASN A 53 4.07 -3.79 11.40
CA ASN A 53 4.07 -4.27 12.77
C ASN A 53 4.17 -3.13 13.78
N ARG A 54 4.99 -2.10 13.53
CA ARG A 54 5.14 -0.94 14.42
C ARG A 54 3.89 -0.06 14.39
N LEU A 55 3.30 0.14 13.22
CA LEU A 55 2.04 0.87 13.04
C LEU A 55 0.92 0.21 13.87
N LEU A 56 0.69 -1.09 13.63
CA LEU A 56 -0.35 -1.84 14.33
C LEU A 56 -0.08 -1.91 15.84
N GLY A 57 1.18 -2.11 16.25
CA GLY A 57 1.58 -2.13 17.66
C GLY A 57 1.31 -0.80 18.37
N SER A 58 1.54 0.33 17.70
CA SER A 58 1.22 1.66 18.24
C SER A 58 -0.27 1.84 18.47
N TYR A 59 -1.11 1.45 17.51
CA TYR A 59 -2.55 1.56 17.66
C TYR A 59 -3.09 0.62 18.74
N GLN A 60 -2.50 -0.57 18.90
CA GLN A 60 -2.88 -1.51 19.97
C GLN A 60 -2.58 -0.90 21.33
N ALA A 61 -1.41 -0.27 21.49
CA ALA A 61 -1.04 0.41 22.72
C ALA A 61 -2.00 1.56 23.04
N GLU A 62 -2.43 2.33 22.04
CA GLU A 62 -3.36 3.44 22.24
C GLU A 62 -4.79 2.97 22.57
N SER A 63 -5.23 1.88 21.96
CA SER A 63 -6.58 1.31 22.16
C SER A 63 -6.83 0.91 23.63
N THR A 64 -5.79 0.59 24.40
CA THR A 64 -5.93 0.26 25.83
C THR A 64 -6.37 1.45 26.70
N LYS A 65 -6.27 2.68 26.18
CA LYS A 65 -6.59 3.93 26.90
C LYS A 65 -7.93 4.53 26.46
N GLU A 66 -8.45 4.11 25.31
CA GLU A 66 -9.64 4.69 24.69
C GLU A 66 -10.93 4.04 25.18
N ILE A 67 -11.98 4.85 25.39
CA ILE A 67 -13.33 4.37 25.72
C ILE A 67 -13.97 3.66 24.50
N PHE A 68 -13.68 4.17 23.31
CA PHE A 68 -14.16 3.62 22.03
C PHE A 68 -12.95 3.35 21.13
N PRO A 69 -12.27 2.21 21.30
CA PRO A 69 -10.99 1.98 20.66
C PRO A 69 -11.13 1.82 19.13
N PHE A 70 -10.12 2.30 18.41
CA PHE A 70 -10.00 2.03 16.97
C PHE A 70 -9.76 0.54 16.69
N LEU A 71 -8.85 -0.09 17.45
CA LEU A 71 -8.58 -1.53 17.38
C LEU A 71 -9.31 -2.28 18.48
N TYR A 72 -9.90 -3.41 18.13
CA TYR A 72 -10.53 -4.31 19.11
C TYR A 72 -10.20 -5.78 18.83
N ALA A 73 -10.25 -6.57 19.89
CA ALA A 73 -9.82 -7.96 19.87
C ALA A 73 -10.95 -8.90 19.42
N GLU A 74 -10.60 -10.14 19.07
CA GLU A 74 -11.55 -11.17 18.64
C GLU A 74 -12.65 -11.48 19.67
N GLN A 75 -12.36 -11.32 20.96
CA GLN A 75 -13.29 -11.66 22.05
C GLN A 75 -14.39 -10.61 22.28
N ASP A 76 -14.25 -9.39 21.74
CA ASP A 76 -15.20 -8.29 21.96
C ASP A 76 -16.39 -8.29 20.98
N SER A 77 -16.52 -9.33 20.16
CA SER A 77 -17.48 -9.42 19.04
C SER A 77 -18.91 -9.80 19.44
N GLN A 78 -19.26 -9.80 20.74
CA GLN A 78 -20.57 -10.28 21.23
C GLN A 78 -21.75 -9.28 21.17
N SER A 79 -21.62 -8.06 20.61
CA SER A 79 -22.71 -7.07 20.73
C SER A 79 -22.91 -6.07 19.57
N ILE A 80 -22.52 -6.40 18.34
CA ILE A 80 -22.80 -5.52 17.18
C ILE A 80 -23.66 -6.27 16.16
N ASP A 81 -24.86 -5.75 15.93
CA ASP A 81 -25.92 -6.24 15.03
C ASP A 81 -25.42 -7.11 13.86
N ASP A 82 -25.88 -8.36 13.88
CA ASP A 82 -25.62 -9.47 12.93
C ASP A 82 -25.96 -9.19 11.45
N ASN A 83 -26.42 -7.99 11.10
CA ASN A 83 -27.03 -7.75 9.80
C ASN A 83 -26.06 -7.40 8.65
N THR A 84 -24.76 -7.26 8.90
CA THR A 84 -23.80 -6.98 7.80
C THR A 84 -22.71 -8.04 7.59
N GLY A 85 -22.41 -8.90 8.56
CA GLY A 85 -21.37 -9.94 8.43
C GLY A 85 -19.96 -9.41 8.10
N ILE A 86 -19.74 -8.09 8.18
CA ILE A 86 -18.47 -7.43 7.84
C ILE A 86 -17.48 -7.57 9.01
N ASP A 87 -17.94 -7.52 10.26
CA ASP A 87 -17.07 -7.61 11.43
C ASP A 87 -16.72 -9.05 11.85
N VAL A 88 -17.04 -10.03 11.01
CA VAL A 88 -16.67 -11.43 11.21
C VAL A 88 -15.16 -11.58 11.10
N ALA A 89 -14.56 -12.18 12.14
CA ALA A 89 -13.17 -12.62 12.12
C ALA A 89 -12.98 -13.64 10.99
N ASP A 90 -12.10 -13.33 10.04
CA ASP A 90 -11.84 -14.14 8.84
C ASP A 90 -10.36 -14.36 8.56
N ASN A 91 -9.46 -13.93 9.45
CA ASN A 91 -8.00 -14.10 9.29
C ASN A 91 -7.59 -15.53 8.90
N GLU A 92 -8.20 -16.55 9.51
CA GLU A 92 -7.90 -17.95 9.19
C GLU A 92 -8.14 -18.27 7.70
N LYS A 93 -9.22 -17.73 7.12
CA LYS A 93 -9.56 -17.92 5.70
C LYS A 93 -8.51 -17.29 4.78
N TRP A 94 -8.00 -16.12 5.17
CA TRP A 94 -6.92 -15.45 4.45
C TRP A 94 -5.59 -16.18 4.62
N GLN A 95 -5.33 -16.74 5.80
CA GLN A 95 -4.08 -17.41 6.12
C GLN A 95 -3.92 -18.75 5.39
N ILE A 96 -5.00 -19.52 5.21
CA ILE A 96 -4.96 -20.87 4.60
C ILE A 96 -4.23 -20.92 3.25
N GLY A 97 -4.36 -19.88 2.42
CA GLY A 97 -3.70 -19.84 1.12
C GLY A 97 -2.17 -19.74 1.20
N PHE A 98 -1.65 -19.19 2.29
CA PHE A 98 -0.21 -18.96 2.49
C PHE A 98 0.46 -20.06 3.32
N GLY A 99 -0.33 -20.98 3.87
CA GLY A 99 0.14 -22.09 4.69
C GLY A 99 -0.16 -21.91 6.18
N SER A 100 -0.01 -23.01 6.93
CA SER A 100 -0.24 -23.04 8.37
C SER A 100 0.70 -22.06 9.09
N ASN A 101 0.18 -21.24 9.99
CA ASN A 101 0.92 -20.24 10.76
C ASN A 101 1.52 -19.07 9.94
N ALA A 102 1.11 -18.88 8.68
CA ALA A 102 1.52 -17.72 7.90
C ALA A 102 1.11 -16.41 8.59
N SER A 103 1.92 -15.37 8.46
CA SER A 103 1.61 -14.03 8.95
C SER A 103 1.16 -13.10 7.80
N VAL A 104 0.64 -11.93 8.15
CA VAL A 104 0.29 -10.89 7.15
C VAL A 104 1.50 -10.52 6.28
N GLY A 105 2.72 -10.67 6.80
CA GLY A 105 3.95 -10.42 6.06
C GLY A 105 4.12 -11.31 4.83
N GLU A 106 3.56 -12.52 4.84
CA GLU A 106 3.61 -13.48 3.74
C GLU A 106 2.72 -13.00 2.58
N MET A 107 1.60 -12.31 2.88
CA MET A 107 0.81 -11.63 1.86
C MET A 107 1.56 -10.44 1.26
N ILE A 108 2.22 -9.63 2.09
CA ILE A 108 3.05 -8.51 1.62
C ILE A 108 4.14 -9.04 0.70
N PHE A 109 4.89 -10.05 1.15
CA PHE A 109 5.94 -10.68 0.37
C PHE A 109 5.42 -11.28 -0.93
N HIS A 110 4.36 -12.07 -0.89
CA HIS A 110 3.78 -12.70 -2.08
C HIS A 110 3.37 -11.67 -3.12
N LEU A 111 2.61 -10.64 -2.73
CA LEU A 111 2.11 -9.63 -3.65
C LEU A 111 3.24 -8.71 -4.15
N TYR A 112 4.20 -8.34 -3.31
CA TYR A 112 5.37 -7.53 -3.70
C TYR A 112 6.23 -8.23 -4.77
N TYR A 113 6.34 -9.56 -4.72
CA TYR A 113 7.09 -10.32 -5.72
C TYR A 113 6.25 -10.69 -6.95
N THR A 114 4.95 -10.94 -6.77
CA THR A 114 4.03 -11.30 -7.86
C THR A 114 3.75 -10.12 -8.78
N LEU A 115 3.66 -8.92 -8.21
CA LEU A 115 3.37 -7.71 -8.94
C LEU A 115 4.68 -6.97 -9.24
N SER A 116 5.33 -7.36 -10.34
CA SER A 116 6.63 -6.77 -10.75
C SER A 116 6.58 -5.26 -10.93
N ASP A 117 5.40 -4.72 -11.25
CA ASP A 117 5.18 -3.32 -11.60
C ASP A 117 4.51 -2.53 -10.46
N VAL A 118 4.25 -3.18 -9.31
CA VAL A 118 3.70 -2.50 -8.15
C VAL A 118 4.82 -1.95 -7.28
N ASP A 119 4.81 -0.63 -7.21
CA ASP A 119 5.75 0.19 -6.48
C ASP A 119 5.61 0.02 -4.95
N THR A 120 6.75 0.06 -4.27
CA THR A 120 6.86 0.24 -2.80
C THR A 120 5.98 1.37 -2.31
N ALA A 121 5.82 2.45 -3.05
CA ALA A 121 4.93 3.56 -2.67
C ALA A 121 3.48 3.09 -2.47
N ALA A 122 2.97 2.14 -3.26
CA ALA A 122 1.60 1.65 -3.10
C ALA A 122 1.38 0.96 -1.74
N TRP A 123 2.40 0.25 -1.23
CA TRP A 123 2.35 -0.32 0.11
C TRP A 123 2.39 0.75 1.20
N VAL A 124 3.25 1.76 1.05
CA VAL A 124 3.32 2.84 2.04
C VAL A 124 2.02 3.65 2.04
N ILE A 125 1.45 3.93 0.88
CA ILE A 125 0.12 4.56 0.73
C ILE A 125 -0.96 3.70 1.39
N ALA A 126 -0.93 2.37 1.26
CA ALA A 126 -1.86 1.48 1.93
C ALA A 126 -1.79 1.64 3.47
N PHE A 127 -0.58 1.76 4.02
CA PHE A 127 -0.39 2.04 5.44
C PHE A 127 -0.89 3.44 5.82
N CYS A 128 -0.65 4.46 4.99
CA CYS A 128 -1.22 5.80 5.19
C CYS A 128 -2.75 5.81 5.16
N ILE A 129 -3.39 4.99 4.31
CA ILE A 129 -4.86 4.86 4.28
C ILE A 129 -5.38 4.33 5.63
N ILE A 130 -4.70 3.33 6.21
CA ILE A 130 -5.04 2.79 7.53
C ILE A 130 -4.81 3.84 8.62
N ASP A 131 -3.72 4.62 8.52
CA ASP A 131 -3.44 5.71 9.44
C ASP A 131 -4.48 6.83 9.38
N LYS A 132 -4.92 7.21 8.18
CA LYS A 132 -6.03 8.15 8.00
C LYS A 132 -7.33 7.65 8.61
N LEU A 133 -7.64 6.37 8.47
CA LEU A 133 -8.82 5.76 9.11
C LEU A 133 -8.72 5.84 10.64
N GLN A 134 -7.54 5.58 11.20
CA GLN A 134 -7.30 5.67 12.64
C GLN A 134 -7.44 7.12 13.13
N LEU A 135 -6.80 8.08 12.46
CA LEU A 135 -6.87 9.50 12.80
C LEU A 135 -8.31 10.00 12.77
N GLN A 136 -9.06 9.65 11.73
CA GLN A 136 -10.45 10.06 11.61
C GLN A 136 -11.33 9.43 12.69
N HIS A 137 -11.09 8.18 13.06
CA HIS A 137 -11.75 7.56 14.21
C HIS A 137 -11.44 8.30 15.50
N SER A 138 -10.17 8.61 15.79
CA SER A 138 -9.78 9.34 17.00
C SER A 138 -10.37 10.75 17.05
N VAL A 139 -10.35 11.50 15.94
CA VAL A 139 -10.99 12.83 15.86
C VAL A 139 -12.49 12.73 16.13
N ASN A 140 -13.18 11.78 15.49
CA ASN A 140 -14.61 11.57 15.70
C ASN A 140 -14.91 11.16 17.15
N ASN A 141 -14.05 10.34 17.76
CA ASN A 141 -14.18 9.94 19.15
C ASN A 141 -14.03 11.13 20.10
N HIS A 142 -13.02 11.98 19.90
CA HIS A 142 -12.84 13.21 20.68
C HIS A 142 -14.01 14.19 20.54
N LEU A 143 -14.54 14.36 19.32
CA LEU A 143 -15.71 15.21 19.08
C LEU A 143 -16.95 14.65 19.77
N ARG A 144 -17.17 13.34 19.75
CA ARG A 144 -18.29 12.69 20.46
C ARG A 144 -18.24 12.93 21.96
N LEU A 145 -17.07 12.73 22.57
CA LEU A 145 -16.85 12.94 24.00
C LEU A 145 -17.09 14.40 24.39
N SER A 146 -16.74 15.34 23.50
CA SER A 146 -16.90 16.78 23.73
C SER A 146 -18.34 17.27 23.53
N SER A 147 -19.12 16.59 22.68
CA SER A 147 -20.44 17.07 22.24
C SER A 147 -21.60 16.65 23.15
N ASN A 148 -21.39 15.74 24.14
CA ASN A 148 -22.45 15.08 24.93
C ASN A 148 -23.63 14.51 24.08
N SER A 149 -23.43 14.38 22.77
CA SER A 149 -24.44 13.98 21.82
C SER A 149 -24.31 12.48 21.62
N SER A 150 -25.28 11.72 22.15
CA SER A 150 -25.44 10.28 21.90
C SER A 150 -25.89 9.97 20.46
N SER A 151 -26.19 11.00 19.67
CA SER A 151 -26.80 10.89 18.35
C SER A 151 -25.86 11.39 17.26
N CYS A 152 -24.99 10.51 16.76
CA CYS A 152 -24.55 10.58 15.36
C CYS A 152 -24.25 9.17 14.86
N ASN A 153 -25.15 8.65 14.03
CA ASN A 153 -25.13 7.32 13.41
C ASN A 153 -24.01 7.15 12.36
N GLU A 154 -22.95 7.97 12.37
CA GLU A 154 -21.80 7.74 11.51
C GLU A 154 -20.97 6.59 12.06
N THR A 155 -21.09 5.44 11.42
CA THR A 155 -20.31 4.24 11.71
C THR A 155 -18.85 4.50 11.37
N SER A 156 -18.10 5.03 12.34
CA SER A 156 -16.65 5.16 12.22
C SER A 156 -16.05 3.78 11.91
N PHE A 157 -15.07 3.75 11.00
CA PHE A 157 -14.37 2.50 10.72
C PHE A 157 -13.70 2.04 12.01
N ARG A 158 -13.93 0.78 12.38
CA ARG A 158 -13.20 0.12 13.47
C ARG A 158 -12.40 -1.02 12.87
N PHE A 159 -11.17 -1.17 13.34
CA PHE A 159 -10.26 -2.17 12.84
C PHE A 159 -10.30 -3.39 13.76
N HIS A 160 -10.82 -4.52 13.28
CA HIS A 160 -10.87 -5.75 14.06
C HIS A 160 -9.59 -6.57 13.83
N LEU A 161 -8.90 -7.00 14.89
CA LEU A 161 -7.63 -7.74 14.72
C LEU A 161 -7.82 -9.08 14.01
N GLY A 162 -8.96 -9.74 14.22
CA GLY A 162 -9.42 -10.95 13.51
C GLY A 162 -9.72 -10.78 12.00
N ASN A 163 -9.63 -9.58 11.42
CA ASN A 163 -9.75 -9.36 9.97
C ASN A 163 -8.62 -8.46 9.40
N LYS A 164 -7.46 -8.44 10.08
CA LYS A 164 -6.30 -7.62 9.70
C LYS A 164 -5.77 -7.91 8.29
N TRP A 165 -5.84 -9.16 7.84
CA TRP A 165 -5.41 -9.56 6.49
C TRP A 165 -6.26 -8.85 5.44
N ARG A 166 -7.58 -8.97 5.57
CA ARG A 166 -8.54 -8.33 4.67
C ARG A 166 -8.37 -6.81 4.64
N ASN A 167 -8.29 -6.19 5.82
CA ASN A 167 -8.18 -4.74 5.90
C ASN A 167 -6.92 -4.24 5.20
N LEU A 168 -5.77 -4.88 5.43
CA LEU A 168 -4.53 -4.48 4.76
C LEU A 168 -4.61 -4.73 3.24
N PHE A 169 -5.12 -5.89 2.82
CA PHE A 169 -5.28 -6.21 1.40
C PHE A 169 -6.16 -5.18 0.68
N VAL A 170 -7.28 -4.78 1.29
CA VAL A 170 -8.21 -3.80 0.74
C VAL A 170 -7.58 -2.41 0.69
N ALA A 171 -6.86 -1.99 1.74
CA ALA A 171 -6.14 -0.73 1.75
C ALA A 171 -5.09 -0.69 0.62
N PHE A 172 -4.40 -1.80 0.37
CA PHE A 172 -3.46 -1.92 -0.75
C PHE A 172 -4.16 -1.85 -2.12
N CYS A 173 -5.31 -2.52 -2.29
CA CYS A 173 -6.10 -2.40 -3.51
C CYS A 173 -6.58 -0.95 -3.74
N LEU A 174 -6.97 -0.25 -2.67
CA LEU A 174 -7.34 1.16 -2.74
C LEU A 174 -6.16 2.05 -3.15
N ALA A 175 -4.97 1.81 -2.58
CA ALA A 175 -3.75 2.51 -2.97
C ALA A 175 -3.50 2.38 -4.47
N LEU A 176 -3.58 1.16 -5.01
CA LEU A 176 -3.41 0.91 -6.43
C LEU A 176 -4.46 1.64 -7.28
N LYS A 177 -5.74 1.57 -6.91
CA LYS A 177 -6.82 2.20 -7.68
C LYS A 177 -6.77 3.72 -7.71
N TRP A 178 -6.31 4.35 -6.63
CA TRP A 178 -6.35 5.81 -6.47
C TRP A 178 -5.06 6.51 -6.84
N HIS A 179 -3.93 5.81 -6.76
CA HIS A 179 -2.59 6.42 -6.89
C HIS A 179 -1.79 5.88 -8.06
N THR A 180 -2.29 4.88 -8.79
CA THR A 180 -1.63 4.39 -10.00
C THR A 180 -2.50 4.64 -11.23
N ASP A 181 -1.87 4.86 -12.38
CA ASP A 181 -2.56 4.97 -13.68
C ASP A 181 -3.10 3.61 -14.17
N TYR A 182 -2.88 2.53 -13.42
CA TYR A 182 -3.29 1.19 -13.81
C TYR A 182 -4.73 0.89 -13.37
N ASN A 183 -5.53 0.37 -14.30
CA ASN A 183 -6.88 -0.12 -14.03
C ASN A 183 -6.85 -1.50 -13.34
N ILE A 184 -6.34 -1.56 -12.11
CA ILE A 184 -6.24 -2.78 -11.31
C ILE A 184 -7.58 -3.05 -10.63
N THR A 185 -8.23 -4.15 -11.00
CA THR A 185 -9.50 -4.55 -10.39
C THR A 185 -9.28 -5.38 -9.12
N LEU A 186 -10.22 -5.31 -8.19
CA LEU A 186 -10.22 -6.14 -6.98
C LEU A 186 -10.25 -7.64 -7.32
N ASN A 187 -10.96 -8.01 -8.40
CA ASN A 187 -11.01 -9.39 -8.88
C ASN A 187 -9.64 -9.90 -9.30
N TYR A 188 -8.92 -9.10 -10.10
CA TYR A 188 -7.56 -9.42 -10.51
C TYR A 188 -6.64 -9.62 -9.29
N MET A 189 -6.69 -8.72 -8.32
CA MET A 189 -5.87 -8.82 -7.10
C MET A 189 -6.17 -10.08 -6.29
N ILE A 190 -7.44 -10.48 -6.20
CA ILE A 190 -7.84 -11.71 -5.51
C ILE A 190 -7.41 -12.96 -6.29
N ASP A 191 -7.38 -12.89 -7.62
CA ASP A 191 -6.93 -14.01 -8.44
C ASP A 191 -5.43 -14.29 -8.34
N LEU A 192 -4.64 -13.31 -7.91
CA LEU A 192 -3.23 -13.45 -7.58
C LEU A 192 -2.98 -14.14 -6.23
N LEU A 193 -3.98 -14.20 -5.35
CA LEU A 193 -3.82 -14.84 -4.05
C LEU A 193 -3.82 -16.38 -4.20
N PRO A 194 -3.04 -17.09 -3.36
CA PRO A 194 -2.91 -18.55 -3.40
C PRO A 194 -4.13 -19.28 -2.79
N HIS A 195 -5.34 -18.85 -3.15
CA HIS A 195 -6.61 -19.43 -2.67
C HIS A 195 -7.32 -20.27 -3.72
N SER A 196 -8.12 -21.23 -3.26
CA SER A 196 -8.99 -22.03 -4.12
C SER A 196 -10.06 -21.17 -4.81
N SER A 197 -10.63 -21.66 -5.91
CA SER A 197 -11.67 -20.93 -6.64
C SER A 197 -12.94 -20.69 -5.81
N GLN A 198 -13.26 -21.58 -4.86
CA GLN A 198 -14.42 -21.44 -3.98
C GLN A 198 -14.21 -20.33 -2.96
N ASP A 199 -13.02 -20.25 -2.36
CA ASP A 199 -12.70 -19.23 -1.36
C ASP A 199 -12.67 -17.81 -1.98
N ARG A 200 -12.18 -17.69 -3.22
CA ARG A 200 -12.08 -16.42 -3.93
C ARG A 200 -13.42 -15.68 -4.06
N GLN A 201 -14.54 -16.39 -4.22
CA GLN A 201 -15.85 -15.73 -4.30
C GLN A 201 -16.22 -15.04 -2.98
N GLN A 202 -15.95 -15.70 -1.85
CA GLN A 202 -16.19 -15.13 -0.52
C GLN A 202 -15.24 -13.94 -0.27
N LEU A 203 -13.96 -14.10 -0.61
CA LEU A 203 -12.97 -13.02 -0.48
C LEU A 203 -13.36 -11.78 -1.28
N ARG A 204 -13.88 -11.95 -2.51
CA ARG A 204 -14.37 -10.83 -3.35
C ARG A 204 -15.50 -10.08 -2.66
N LYS A 205 -16.50 -10.80 -2.17
CA LYS A 205 -17.65 -10.19 -1.48
C LYS A 205 -17.21 -9.41 -0.25
N LEU A 206 -16.41 -10.02 0.62
CA LEU A 206 -15.94 -9.38 1.86
C LEU A 206 -15.03 -8.18 1.55
N SER A 207 -14.11 -8.32 0.59
CA SER A 207 -13.21 -7.25 0.20
C SER A 207 -13.95 -6.04 -0.39
N ALA A 208 -14.99 -6.25 -1.21
CA ALA A 208 -15.79 -5.17 -1.75
C ALA A 208 -16.61 -4.43 -0.67
N LEU A 209 -17.12 -5.16 0.32
CA LEU A 209 -17.82 -4.56 1.47
C LEU A 209 -16.87 -3.75 2.34
N THR A 210 -15.68 -4.28 2.63
CA THR A 210 -14.64 -3.58 3.38
C THR A 210 -14.14 -2.34 2.64
N GLU A 211 -13.92 -2.43 1.32
CA GLU A 211 -13.54 -1.31 0.47
C GLU A 211 -14.55 -0.17 0.57
N ARG A 212 -15.83 -0.51 0.37
CA ARG A 212 -16.93 0.45 0.49
C ARG A 212 -16.95 1.12 1.86
N ARG A 213 -16.73 0.37 2.94
CA ARG A 213 -16.69 0.90 4.31
C ARG A 213 -15.52 1.85 4.51
N MET A 214 -14.31 1.47 4.09
CA MET A 214 -13.12 2.34 4.18
C MET A 214 -13.34 3.65 3.43
N CYS A 215 -13.88 3.59 2.21
CA CYS A 215 -14.22 4.78 1.43
C CYS A 215 -15.25 5.67 2.14
N TYR A 216 -16.35 5.10 2.65
CA TYR A 216 -17.34 5.91 3.36
C TYR A 216 -16.76 6.56 4.61
N SER A 217 -16.00 5.80 5.40
CA SER A 217 -15.39 6.34 6.60
C SER A 217 -14.45 7.48 6.25
N LEU A 218 -13.67 7.40 5.16
CA LEU A 218 -12.81 8.49 4.67
C LEU A 218 -13.56 9.62 3.94
N GLY A 219 -14.90 9.59 3.87
CA GLY A 219 -15.65 10.56 3.06
C GLY A 219 -15.24 10.56 1.58
N TYR A 220 -14.82 9.39 1.07
CA TYR A 220 -14.23 9.17 -0.25
C TYR A 220 -12.91 9.91 -0.53
N ASN A 221 -12.27 10.49 0.49
CA ASN A 221 -10.94 11.09 0.36
C ASN A 221 -9.82 10.08 0.66
N VAL A 222 -9.58 9.20 -0.30
CA VAL A 222 -8.52 8.16 -0.25
C VAL A 222 -7.16 8.69 -0.73
N PHE A 223 -7.09 9.96 -1.16
CA PHE A 223 -5.85 10.58 -1.56
C PHE A 223 -4.85 10.65 -0.38
N VAL A 224 -3.59 10.37 -0.64
CA VAL A 224 -2.46 10.39 0.28
C VAL A 224 -1.41 11.28 -0.38
N SER A 225 -1.00 12.35 0.30
CA SER A 225 0.02 13.25 -0.23
C SER A 225 1.43 12.73 0.08
N PRO A 226 2.46 13.22 -0.64
CA PRO A 226 3.87 12.99 -0.30
C PRO A 226 4.21 13.22 1.18
N GLU A 227 3.66 14.28 1.76
CA GLU A 227 3.90 14.65 3.15
C GLU A 227 3.33 13.61 4.11
N ASN A 228 2.15 13.05 3.81
CA ASN A 228 1.56 11.99 4.64
C ASN A 228 2.44 10.73 4.64
N LEU A 229 3.01 10.40 3.48
CA LEU A 229 3.93 9.27 3.34
C LEU A 229 5.19 9.50 4.17
N LEU A 230 5.84 10.66 4.00
CA LEU A 230 7.06 11.00 4.73
C LEU A 230 6.84 11.02 6.25
N GLN A 231 5.75 11.63 6.70
CA GLN A 231 5.39 11.69 8.11
C GLN A 231 5.22 10.28 8.70
N LEU A 232 4.55 9.37 7.98
CA LEU A 232 4.39 7.99 8.41
C LEU A 232 5.75 7.29 8.54
N LEU A 233 6.62 7.43 7.54
CA LEU A 233 7.95 6.81 7.56
C LEU A 233 8.81 7.37 8.71
N GLU A 234 8.78 8.67 8.94
CA GLU A 234 9.52 9.32 10.03
C GLU A 234 9.05 8.92 11.42
N GLN A 235 7.74 8.68 11.57
CA GLN A 235 7.16 8.30 12.84
C GLN A 235 7.47 6.85 13.22
N PHE A 236 7.52 5.93 12.24
CA PHE A 236 7.56 4.49 12.52
C PHE A 236 8.85 3.78 12.14
N LEU A 237 9.71 4.38 11.31
CA LEU A 237 10.95 3.75 10.86
C LEU A 237 12.21 4.42 11.41
N ALA A 238 13.26 3.61 11.58
CA ALA A 238 14.60 4.10 11.80
C ALA A 238 15.16 4.75 10.53
N CYS A 239 16.25 5.49 10.66
CA CYS A 239 16.83 6.25 9.55
C CYS A 239 17.20 5.35 8.36
N GLU A 240 17.84 4.21 8.64
CA GLU A 240 18.32 3.24 7.65
C GLU A 240 17.16 2.54 6.93
N GLU A 241 16.11 2.21 7.67
CA GLU A 241 14.87 1.62 7.14
C GLU A 241 14.16 2.60 6.20
N ARG A 242 14.08 3.87 6.59
CA ARG A 242 13.50 4.94 5.76
C ARG A 242 14.30 5.16 4.48
N ILE A 243 15.63 5.21 4.57
CA ILE A 243 16.51 5.32 3.38
C ILE A 243 16.23 4.16 2.42
N CYS A 244 16.16 2.93 2.94
CA CYS A 244 15.87 1.74 2.12
C CYS A 244 14.55 1.86 1.35
N LEU A 245 13.46 2.31 1.97
CA LEU A 245 12.19 2.47 1.27
C LEU A 245 12.20 3.65 0.29
N MET A 246 12.80 4.78 0.69
CA MET A 246 12.85 5.97 -0.16
C MET A 246 13.72 5.76 -1.40
N GLU A 247 14.83 5.03 -1.29
CA GLU A 247 15.63 4.63 -2.46
C GLU A 247 14.82 3.77 -3.43
N ASP A 248 14.04 2.81 -2.95
CA ASP A 248 13.21 1.97 -3.82
C ASP A 248 12.09 2.77 -4.49
N ILE A 249 11.38 3.61 -3.72
CA ILE A 249 10.32 4.51 -4.21
C ILE A 249 10.85 5.48 -5.26
N THR A 250 12.07 6.01 -5.11
CA THR A 250 12.62 7.01 -6.04
C THR A 250 13.26 6.40 -7.28
N ASN A 251 13.78 5.17 -7.18
CA ASN A 251 14.51 4.54 -8.28
C ASN A 251 13.63 3.75 -9.25
N ASP A 252 12.49 3.20 -8.83
CA ASP A 252 11.80 2.14 -9.60
C ASP A 252 10.35 2.44 -9.99
N SER A 253 9.86 3.68 -9.90
CA SER A 253 8.42 3.89 -10.02
C SER A 253 7.87 5.06 -10.85
N SER A 254 6.73 4.78 -11.47
CA SER A 254 5.83 5.76 -12.06
C SER A 254 5.23 6.70 -11.01
N LEU A 255 5.08 6.23 -9.77
CA LEU A 255 4.59 6.97 -8.61
C LEU A 255 5.67 7.85 -7.97
N GLY A 256 6.94 7.43 -7.99
CA GLY A 256 8.10 8.17 -7.49
C GLY A 256 8.31 9.50 -8.20
N ARG A 257 7.91 9.59 -9.49
CA ARG A 257 7.84 10.85 -10.23
C ARG A 257 6.76 11.80 -9.75
N PHE A 258 5.75 11.30 -9.03
CA PHE A 258 4.71 12.09 -8.37
C PHE A 258 5.19 12.66 -7.02
N PHE A 259 6.27 12.09 -6.47
CA PHE A 259 6.88 12.45 -5.18
C PHE A 259 8.17 13.31 -5.31
N LEU A 260 8.60 13.62 -6.55
CA LEU A 260 9.72 14.52 -6.89
C LEU A 260 9.20 15.80 -7.53
#